data_AF-A0A8T4EAF6-F1
#
_entry.id   AF-A0A8T4EAF6-F1
#
_cell.length_a   1.000
_cell.length_b   1.000
_cell.length_c   1.000
_cell.angle_alpha   90.00
_cell.angle_beta   90.00
_cell.angle_gamma   90.00
#
_symmetry.space_group_name_H-M   'P 1'
#
loop_
_entity.id
_entity.type
_entity.pdbx_description
1 polymer ?
#
loop_
_entity_poly.entity_id
_entity_poly.type
_entity_poly.pdbx_seq_one_letter_code
_entity_poly.pdbx_strand_id
1 'polypeptide(L)'
;MDSGFQWVPFYEAFADRLLEFKDKPGELFNVIKKLGSDQPLMKYLHFDREDWWGPRQYRIDPFSVMGVINRGTTVANRTLLAKILGDEFGVKIPEPTQFVGIPVLDNRRSFFVGDDEIWNLFAHALKSADTNTFSNEFKDAFDKAVAVKGNGLTYVTMGLFWIRPNVFLALDTNSRKYISEHYSVDLPSTHCTGSEYAEFLGALKNELDKEIPSLSFPEMSYKAWIERGGPSPVPRPPVEVPNTPGIDDKDKKLITAKNTILYGPPGTGKTYSAIQYAVAIVEEKSIAEVKREDYEEVFSRFLEYKDNGIIAFTTFHQSFSYEEFIEGIRPVVSPEEKADASNEIEYEIHDGIFKAFCDNAGKPVGGKADADLGIGKNPTVWKVSLERTGENSTREECMKKGHIRIGFDEYGENISDATEFGERGGSNVLNAFYN
;
A
#
# COMPACT_ATOMS: atom_id res chain seq x y z
N MET A 1 -23.86 -14.39 -4.95
CA MET A 1 -22.99 -13.40 -5.61
C MET A 1 -21.58 -13.89 -5.42
N ASP A 2 -20.85 -14.01 -6.52
CA ASP A 2 -19.46 -14.45 -6.49
C ASP A 2 -18.65 -13.53 -5.57
N SER A 3 -17.87 -14.11 -4.66
CA SER A 3 -17.31 -13.36 -3.51
C SER A 3 -16.41 -12.19 -3.92
N GLY A 4 -15.81 -12.24 -5.12
CA GLY A 4 -14.87 -11.25 -5.66
C GLY A 4 -15.42 -9.85 -5.90
N PHE A 5 -16.72 -9.71 -6.16
CA PHE A 5 -17.33 -8.46 -6.65
C PHE A 5 -18.13 -7.70 -5.57
N GLN A 6 -17.87 -7.96 -4.29
CA GLN A 6 -18.47 -7.22 -3.16
C GLN A 6 -18.31 -5.69 -3.28
N TRP A 7 -17.25 -5.24 -3.93
CA TRP A 7 -16.96 -3.83 -4.13
C TRP A 7 -17.99 -3.14 -5.04
N VAL A 8 -18.63 -3.85 -5.97
CA VAL A 8 -19.58 -3.27 -6.92
C VAL A 8 -20.76 -2.59 -6.19
N PRO A 9 -21.57 -3.29 -5.38
CA PRO A 9 -22.68 -2.66 -4.69
C PRO A 9 -22.23 -1.59 -3.69
N PHE A 10 -21.09 -1.77 -3.02
CA PHE A 10 -20.53 -0.75 -2.12
C PHE A 10 -20.20 0.55 -2.87
N TYR A 11 -19.52 0.45 -4.02
CA TYR A 11 -19.08 1.60 -4.81
C TYR A 11 -20.27 2.34 -5.40
N GLU A 12 -21.29 1.64 -5.87
CA GLU A 12 -22.53 2.24 -6.37
C GLU A 12 -23.25 3.03 -5.26
N ALA A 13 -23.41 2.42 -4.07
CA ALA A 13 -24.02 3.10 -2.93
C ALA A 13 -23.18 4.28 -2.41
N PHE A 14 -21.85 4.17 -2.44
CA PHE A 14 -20.96 5.26 -2.06
C PHE A 14 -21.04 6.43 -3.06
N ALA A 15 -21.09 6.15 -4.36
CA ALA A 15 -21.28 7.16 -5.39
C ALA A 15 -22.63 7.89 -5.22
N ASP A 16 -23.70 7.19 -4.84
CA ASP A 16 -25.00 7.82 -4.55
C ASP A 16 -24.91 8.83 -3.42
N ARG A 17 -24.17 8.49 -2.35
CA ARG A 17 -23.91 9.41 -1.23
C ARG A 17 -23.06 10.60 -1.62
N LEU A 18 -22.05 10.39 -2.46
CA LEU A 18 -21.23 11.49 -2.97
C LEU A 18 -22.06 12.49 -3.79
N LEU A 19 -23.07 12.05 -4.54
CA LEU A 19 -23.92 12.95 -5.33
C LEU A 19 -24.61 14.02 -4.47
N GLU A 20 -24.92 13.72 -3.20
CA GLU A 20 -25.52 14.67 -2.26
C GLU A 20 -24.65 15.92 -2.01
N PHE A 21 -23.34 15.84 -2.30
CA PHE A 21 -22.37 16.92 -2.13
C PHE A 21 -22.13 17.76 -3.39
N LYS A 22 -22.78 17.45 -4.51
CA LYS A 22 -22.56 18.13 -5.81
C LYS A 22 -22.66 19.66 -5.69
N ASP A 23 -23.65 20.15 -4.97
CA ASP A 23 -23.91 21.58 -4.82
C ASP A 23 -23.28 22.16 -3.53
N LYS A 24 -22.41 21.37 -2.86
CA LYS A 24 -21.70 21.72 -1.62
C LYS A 24 -20.22 21.29 -1.64
N PRO A 25 -19.45 21.66 -2.69
CA PRO A 25 -18.08 21.16 -2.87
C PRO A 25 -17.12 21.54 -1.73
N GLY A 26 -17.35 22.67 -1.04
CA GLY A 26 -16.57 23.05 0.13
C GLY A 26 -16.84 22.18 1.37
N GLU A 27 -18.08 21.69 1.55
CA GLU A 27 -18.39 20.73 2.61
C GLU A 27 -17.67 19.40 2.36
N LEU A 28 -17.71 18.90 1.12
CA LEU A 28 -16.98 17.69 0.74
C LEU A 28 -15.48 17.83 0.99
N PHE A 29 -14.88 18.95 0.57
CA PHE A 29 -13.47 19.21 0.81
C PHE A 29 -13.12 19.16 2.30
N ASN A 30 -13.93 19.78 3.16
CA ASN A 30 -13.69 19.79 4.60
C ASN A 30 -13.81 18.39 5.22
N VAL A 31 -14.78 17.59 4.78
CA VAL A 31 -14.93 16.19 5.21
C VAL A 31 -13.67 15.39 4.85
N ILE A 32 -13.23 15.43 3.58
CA ILE A 32 -12.06 14.66 3.14
C ILE A 32 -10.77 15.19 3.79
N LYS A 33 -10.64 16.50 3.99
CA LYS A 33 -9.51 17.12 4.71
C LYS A 33 -9.41 16.62 6.15
N LYS A 34 -10.54 16.54 6.85
CA LYS A 34 -10.63 15.99 8.21
C LYS A 34 -10.20 14.53 8.22
N LEU A 35 -10.80 13.69 7.38
CA LEU A 35 -10.40 12.28 7.25
C LEU A 35 -8.91 12.14 6.94
N GLY A 36 -8.38 12.98 6.05
CA GLY A 36 -6.97 12.98 5.67
C GLY A 36 -6.01 13.37 6.81
N SER A 37 -6.49 14.15 7.78
CA SER A 37 -5.72 14.50 8.98
C SER A 37 -5.64 13.32 9.96
N ASP A 38 -6.73 12.55 10.05
CA ASP A 38 -6.85 11.41 10.98
C ASP A 38 -6.25 10.10 10.39
N GLN A 39 -6.09 10.02 9.06
CA GLN A 39 -5.71 8.79 8.36
C GLN A 39 -4.34 8.90 7.69
N PRO A 40 -3.30 8.20 8.21
CA PRO A 40 -1.96 8.20 7.62
C PRO A 40 -1.93 7.79 6.14
N LEU A 41 -2.85 6.91 5.73
CA LEU A 41 -2.99 6.43 4.35
C LEU A 41 -3.39 7.53 3.35
N MET A 42 -3.91 8.67 3.84
CA MET A 42 -4.37 9.79 3.02
C MET A 42 -3.41 10.99 3.01
N LYS A 43 -2.25 10.90 3.69
CA LYS A 43 -1.26 11.99 3.78
C LYS A 43 -0.75 12.50 2.43
N TYR A 44 -0.80 11.67 1.39
CA TYR A 44 -0.40 12.03 0.02
C TYR A 44 -1.29 13.10 -0.64
N LEU A 45 -2.45 13.42 -0.04
CA LEU A 45 -3.34 14.48 -0.51
C LEU A 45 -2.84 15.88 -0.10
N HIS A 46 -1.89 15.96 0.84
CA HIS A 46 -1.20 17.20 1.22
C HIS A 46 -2.15 18.39 1.44
N PHE A 47 -3.14 18.23 2.34
CA PHE A 47 -4.14 19.27 2.65
C PHE A 47 -3.57 20.54 3.31
N ASP A 48 -2.31 20.48 3.73
CA ASP A 48 -1.49 21.57 4.24
C ASP A 48 -0.84 22.42 3.14
N ARG A 49 -0.82 21.94 1.88
CA ARG A 49 -0.18 22.61 0.74
C ARG A 49 -1.11 23.62 0.07
N GLU A 50 -0.96 24.89 0.43
CA GLU A 50 -1.68 26.01 -0.18
C GLU A 50 -1.44 26.18 -1.68
N ASP A 51 -0.24 25.88 -2.15
CA ASP A 51 0.11 25.90 -3.57
C ASP A 51 -0.63 24.83 -4.40
N TRP A 52 -1.13 23.77 -3.75
CA TRP A 52 -1.93 22.73 -4.39
C TRP A 52 -3.43 23.04 -4.33
N TRP A 53 -3.91 23.44 -3.16
CA TRP A 53 -5.34 23.60 -2.90
C TRP A 53 -5.88 24.99 -3.20
N GLY A 54 -5.06 26.03 -3.13
CA GLY A 54 -5.42 27.40 -3.52
C GLY A 54 -5.92 27.49 -4.97
N PRO A 55 -5.18 26.99 -5.98
CA PRO A 55 -5.64 26.94 -7.37
C PRO A 55 -6.90 26.10 -7.59
N ARG A 56 -7.15 25.10 -6.73
CA ARG A 56 -8.37 24.27 -6.73
C ARG A 56 -9.54 24.91 -5.97
N GLN A 57 -9.33 26.11 -5.41
CA GLN A 57 -10.32 26.82 -4.60
C GLN A 57 -10.82 25.97 -3.41
N TYR A 58 -9.96 25.10 -2.87
CA TYR A 58 -10.30 24.17 -1.79
C TYR A 58 -11.53 23.31 -2.12
N ARG A 59 -11.58 22.78 -3.36
CA ARG A 59 -12.60 21.84 -3.84
C ARG A 59 -11.95 20.53 -4.22
N ILE A 60 -12.68 19.43 -4.03
CA ILE A 60 -12.29 18.09 -4.46
C ILE A 60 -13.44 17.46 -5.27
N ASP A 61 -13.08 16.80 -6.37
CA ASP A 61 -14.03 16.14 -7.26
C ASP A 61 -14.35 14.70 -6.79
N PRO A 62 -15.50 14.13 -7.20
CA PRO A 62 -15.94 12.84 -6.72
C PRO A 62 -15.04 11.68 -7.19
N PHE A 63 -14.39 11.78 -8.35
CA PHE A 63 -13.48 10.73 -8.82
C PHE A 63 -12.18 10.73 -8.02
N SER A 64 -11.68 11.87 -7.57
CA SER A 64 -10.55 11.95 -6.63
C SER A 64 -10.91 11.34 -5.28
N VAL A 65 -12.15 11.53 -4.79
CA VAL A 65 -12.63 10.89 -3.56
C VAL A 65 -12.71 9.37 -3.72
N MET A 66 -13.32 8.87 -4.80
CA MET A 66 -13.30 7.43 -5.14
C MET A 66 -11.86 6.91 -5.29
N GLY A 67 -10.97 7.75 -5.79
CA GLY A 67 -9.55 7.48 -5.95
C GLY A 67 -8.83 7.13 -4.65
N VAL A 68 -9.31 7.58 -3.48
CA VAL A 68 -8.72 7.24 -2.17
C VAL A 68 -8.67 5.72 -1.96
N ILE A 69 -9.73 5.00 -2.34
CA ILE A 69 -9.82 3.53 -2.22
C ILE A 69 -9.15 2.82 -3.41
N ASN A 70 -8.97 3.52 -4.54
CA ASN A 70 -8.53 2.95 -5.82
C ASN A 70 -7.09 3.34 -6.21
N ARG A 71 -6.17 3.29 -5.26
CA ARG A 71 -4.71 3.47 -5.48
C ARG A 71 -3.95 2.16 -5.30
N GLY A 72 -2.71 2.15 -5.77
CA GLY A 72 -1.79 1.03 -5.55
C GLY A 72 -1.41 0.94 -4.06
N THR A 73 -2.16 0.14 -3.31
CA THR A 73 -1.94 -0.18 -1.88
C THR A 73 -2.46 -1.59 -1.59
N THR A 74 -2.26 -2.09 -0.36
CA THR A 74 -2.67 -3.43 0.03
C THR A 74 -4.20 -3.56 0.08
N VAL A 75 -4.72 -4.77 -0.09
CA VAL A 75 -6.17 -5.05 0.05
C VAL A 75 -6.68 -4.62 1.43
N ALA A 76 -5.91 -4.91 2.50
CA ALA A 76 -6.25 -4.50 3.86
C ALA A 76 -6.39 -2.97 4.00
N ASN A 77 -5.48 -2.20 3.39
CA ASN A 77 -5.56 -0.74 3.40
C ASN A 77 -6.78 -0.24 2.62
N ARG A 78 -7.12 -0.87 1.48
CA ARG A 78 -8.31 -0.51 0.71
C ARG A 78 -9.59 -0.82 1.47
N THR A 79 -9.67 -1.97 2.15
CA THR A 79 -10.81 -2.32 3.02
C THR A 79 -10.96 -1.32 4.16
N LEU A 80 -9.88 -0.94 4.83
CA LEU A 80 -9.90 0.08 5.88
C LEU A 80 -10.40 1.43 5.36
N LEU A 81 -9.88 1.90 4.23
CA LEU A 81 -10.31 3.17 3.62
C LEU A 81 -11.77 3.13 3.16
N ALA A 82 -12.21 2.01 2.59
CA ALA A 82 -13.60 1.81 2.22
C ALA A 82 -14.50 1.87 3.45
N LYS A 83 -14.12 1.22 4.56
CA LYS A 83 -14.87 1.31 5.82
C LYS A 83 -14.98 2.74 6.32
N ILE A 84 -13.86 3.47 6.41
CA ILE A 84 -13.83 4.85 6.92
C ILE A 84 -14.72 5.77 6.08
N LEU A 85 -14.61 5.68 4.75
CA LEU A 85 -15.44 6.47 3.84
C LEU A 85 -16.91 6.01 3.89
N GLY A 86 -17.16 4.72 4.00
CA GLY A 86 -18.51 4.19 4.16
C GLY A 86 -19.20 4.72 5.42
N ASP A 87 -18.50 4.70 6.55
CA ASP A 87 -18.98 5.21 7.83
C ASP A 87 -19.25 6.74 7.77
N GLU A 88 -18.30 7.53 7.25
CA GLU A 88 -18.44 8.99 7.15
C GLU A 88 -19.59 9.42 6.23
N PHE A 89 -19.79 8.71 5.12
CA PHE A 89 -20.83 9.05 4.13
C PHE A 89 -22.14 8.27 4.33
N GLY A 90 -22.26 7.44 5.37
CA GLY A 90 -23.49 6.72 5.71
C GLY A 90 -23.88 5.65 4.68
N VAL A 91 -22.89 4.94 4.14
CA VAL A 91 -23.06 3.76 3.28
C VAL A 91 -23.45 2.57 4.17
N LYS A 92 -24.60 1.96 3.90
CA LYS A 92 -25.14 0.85 4.71
C LYS A 92 -24.64 -0.53 4.28
N ILE A 93 -23.95 -0.59 3.15
CA ILE A 93 -23.41 -1.83 2.59
C ILE A 93 -22.07 -2.08 3.26
N PRO A 94 -21.78 -3.32 3.71
CA PRO A 94 -20.49 -3.66 4.31
C PRO A 94 -19.32 -3.33 3.38
N GLU A 95 -18.20 -2.92 3.96
CA GLU A 95 -16.98 -2.64 3.21
C GLU A 95 -16.50 -3.87 2.45
N PRO A 96 -15.99 -3.70 1.21
CA PRO A 96 -15.44 -4.81 0.45
C PRO A 96 -14.13 -5.32 1.04
N THR A 97 -13.99 -6.65 1.04
CA THR A 97 -12.74 -7.35 1.40
C THR A 97 -11.94 -7.81 0.18
N GLN A 98 -12.52 -7.66 -1.01
CA GLN A 98 -11.94 -8.04 -2.30
C GLN A 98 -12.19 -6.94 -3.32
N PHE A 99 -11.22 -6.72 -4.20
CA PHE A 99 -11.20 -5.59 -5.15
C PHE A 99 -10.76 -6.03 -6.56
N VAL A 100 -11.18 -7.24 -6.97
CA VAL A 100 -10.76 -7.84 -8.24
C VAL A 100 -11.33 -7.03 -9.41
N GLY A 101 -10.56 -6.94 -10.49
CA GLY A 101 -11.00 -6.26 -11.72
C GLY A 101 -11.17 -4.74 -11.60
N ILE A 102 -10.64 -4.10 -10.54
CA ILE A 102 -10.70 -2.64 -10.40
C ILE A 102 -9.41 -2.01 -10.94
N PRO A 103 -9.48 -1.17 -11.99
CA PRO A 103 -8.35 -0.33 -12.40
C PRO A 103 -7.95 0.63 -11.27
N VAL A 104 -6.65 0.75 -11.01
CA VAL A 104 -6.10 1.60 -9.94
C VAL A 104 -5.39 2.83 -10.51
N LEU A 105 -5.49 3.94 -9.78
CA LEU A 105 -4.74 5.15 -10.06
C LEU A 105 -3.24 4.92 -9.92
N ASP A 106 -2.49 5.59 -10.80
CA ASP A 106 -1.06 5.78 -10.63
C ASP A 106 -0.79 6.56 -9.35
N ASN A 107 0.04 6.02 -8.46
CA ASN A 107 0.37 6.66 -7.18
C ASN A 107 1.03 8.04 -7.33
N ARG A 108 1.57 8.38 -8.50
CA ARG A 108 2.11 9.73 -8.81
C ARG A 108 1.02 10.77 -9.09
N ARG A 109 -0.24 10.35 -9.22
CA ARG A 109 -1.39 11.22 -9.45
C ARG A 109 -2.34 11.14 -8.28
N SER A 110 -2.55 12.26 -7.60
CA SER A 110 -3.44 12.33 -6.43
C SER A 110 -4.86 12.74 -6.78
N PHE A 111 -5.06 13.36 -7.94
CA PHE A 111 -6.32 14.03 -8.25
C PHE A 111 -6.67 13.98 -9.75
N PHE A 112 -7.96 14.02 -10.02
CA PHE A 112 -8.52 14.49 -11.28
C PHE A 112 -8.44 16.04 -11.33
N VAL A 113 -8.65 16.57 -12.53
CA VAL A 113 -8.56 18.01 -12.83
C VAL A 113 -9.89 18.46 -13.45
N GLY A 114 -10.32 19.68 -13.15
CA GLY A 114 -11.59 20.24 -13.64
C GLY A 114 -12.75 19.80 -12.77
N ASP A 115 -12.84 20.35 -11.56
CA ASP A 115 -13.82 19.90 -10.56
C ASP A 115 -15.26 20.02 -11.10
N ASP A 116 -15.57 21.11 -11.80
CA ASP A 116 -16.90 21.37 -12.35
C ASP A 116 -17.23 20.41 -13.51
N GLU A 117 -16.26 20.13 -14.39
CA GLU A 117 -16.41 19.15 -15.46
C GLU A 117 -16.60 17.72 -14.94
N ILE A 118 -15.84 17.32 -13.92
CA ILE A 118 -15.95 16.00 -13.31
C ILE A 118 -17.27 15.85 -12.54
N TRP A 119 -17.70 16.86 -11.78
CA TRP A 119 -19.01 16.84 -11.12
C TRP A 119 -20.17 16.75 -12.11
N ASN A 120 -20.10 17.50 -13.21
CA ASN A 120 -21.12 17.46 -14.24
C ASN A 120 -21.19 16.07 -14.90
N LEU A 121 -20.03 15.49 -15.24
CA LEU A 121 -19.97 14.14 -15.78
C LEU A 121 -20.49 13.10 -14.77
N PHE A 122 -20.07 13.19 -13.52
CA PHE A 122 -20.50 12.27 -12.45
C PHE A 122 -22.02 12.23 -12.32
N ALA A 123 -22.67 13.39 -12.22
CA ALA A 123 -24.13 13.47 -12.08
C ALA A 123 -24.87 12.89 -13.30
N HIS A 124 -24.42 13.22 -14.51
CA HIS A 124 -25.01 12.67 -15.74
C HIS A 124 -24.73 11.18 -15.92
N ALA A 125 -23.59 10.68 -15.44
CA ALA A 125 -23.25 9.26 -15.48
C ALA A 125 -24.15 8.43 -14.55
N LEU A 126 -24.39 8.89 -13.32
CA LEU A 126 -25.33 8.26 -12.39
C LEU A 126 -26.74 8.21 -13.00
N LYS A 127 -27.23 9.34 -13.53
CA LYS A 127 -28.52 9.40 -14.23
C LYS A 127 -28.60 8.46 -15.44
N SER A 128 -27.51 8.33 -16.19
CA SER A 128 -27.45 7.43 -17.36
C SER A 128 -27.55 5.97 -16.94
N ALA A 129 -26.92 5.60 -15.81
CA ALA A 129 -27.05 4.26 -15.25
C ALA A 129 -28.47 3.96 -14.75
N ASP A 130 -29.11 4.92 -14.05
CA ASP A 130 -30.47 4.74 -13.52
C ASP A 130 -31.53 4.64 -14.64
N THR A 131 -31.32 5.35 -15.75
CA THR A 131 -32.23 5.38 -16.90
C THR A 131 -31.84 4.42 -18.03
N ASN A 132 -30.71 3.74 -17.88
CA ASN A 132 -30.07 2.90 -18.90
C ASN A 132 -29.99 3.58 -20.29
N THR A 133 -29.75 4.90 -20.31
CA THR A 133 -29.73 5.73 -21.52
C THR A 133 -28.63 6.77 -21.46
N PHE A 134 -27.81 6.87 -22.50
CA PHE A 134 -26.77 7.90 -22.63
C PHE A 134 -27.33 9.16 -23.30
N SER A 135 -27.66 10.17 -22.49
CA SER A 135 -28.23 11.44 -22.98
C SER A 135 -27.18 12.33 -23.68
N ASN A 136 -27.62 13.35 -24.40
CA ASN A 136 -26.70 14.31 -25.02
C ASN A 136 -25.91 15.09 -23.98
N GLU A 137 -26.49 15.35 -22.82
CA GLU A 137 -25.82 16.01 -21.70
C GLU A 137 -24.71 15.14 -21.11
N PHE A 138 -24.91 13.82 -21.01
CA PHE A 138 -23.83 12.90 -20.63
C PHE A 138 -22.68 12.94 -21.64
N LYS A 139 -22.99 12.90 -22.94
CA LYS A 139 -21.98 12.90 -24.02
C LYS A 139 -21.16 14.19 -24.01
N ASP A 140 -21.82 15.34 -23.89
CA ASP A 140 -21.15 16.65 -23.79
C ASP A 140 -20.31 16.78 -22.50
N ALA A 141 -20.83 16.30 -21.36
CA ALA A 141 -20.08 16.28 -20.10
C ALA A 141 -18.84 15.38 -20.19
N PHE A 142 -18.95 14.24 -20.87
CA PHE A 142 -17.83 13.34 -21.12
C PHE A 142 -16.73 14.01 -21.95
N ASP A 143 -17.11 14.63 -23.07
CA ASP A 143 -16.17 15.32 -23.96
C ASP A 143 -15.43 16.44 -23.22
N LYS A 144 -16.14 17.23 -22.41
CA LYS A 144 -15.55 18.28 -21.58
C LYS A 144 -14.58 17.71 -20.55
N ALA A 145 -14.96 16.67 -19.82
CA ALA A 145 -14.10 16.05 -18.80
C ALA A 145 -12.82 15.43 -19.38
N VAL A 146 -12.90 14.81 -20.57
CA VAL A 146 -11.74 14.25 -21.27
C VAL A 146 -10.82 15.35 -21.82
N ALA A 147 -11.40 16.47 -22.27
CA ALA A 147 -10.65 17.61 -22.80
C ALA A 147 -9.83 18.36 -21.73
N VAL A 148 -10.16 18.22 -20.44
CA VAL A 148 -9.37 18.83 -19.36
C VAL A 148 -7.97 18.23 -19.33
N LYS A 149 -6.97 19.11 -19.52
CA LYS A 149 -5.55 18.73 -19.52
C LYS A 149 -5.17 18.11 -18.17
N GLY A 150 -4.86 16.83 -18.18
CA GLY A 150 -4.49 16.08 -16.99
C GLY A 150 -5.33 14.83 -16.80
N ASN A 151 -6.59 14.80 -17.21
CA ASN A 151 -7.43 13.62 -17.08
C ASN A 151 -7.09 12.59 -18.17
N GLY A 152 -7.45 12.87 -19.42
CA GLY A 152 -7.31 11.93 -20.53
C GLY A 152 -8.34 10.78 -20.47
N LEU A 153 -8.60 10.15 -21.63
CA LEU A 153 -9.67 9.19 -21.83
C LEU A 153 -9.68 8.02 -20.81
N THR A 154 -8.52 7.41 -20.58
CA THR A 154 -8.40 6.24 -19.68
C THR A 154 -8.79 6.58 -18.25
N TYR A 155 -8.39 7.76 -17.73
CA TYR A 155 -8.71 8.13 -16.35
C TYR A 155 -10.19 8.47 -16.18
N VAL A 156 -10.77 9.21 -17.14
CA VAL A 156 -12.21 9.55 -17.10
C VAL A 156 -13.06 8.29 -17.16
N THR A 157 -12.77 7.37 -18.09
CA THR A 157 -13.50 6.09 -18.19
C THR A 157 -13.27 5.18 -17.00
N MET A 158 -12.10 5.24 -16.35
CA MET A 158 -11.85 4.56 -15.08
C MET A 158 -12.70 5.13 -13.93
N GLY A 159 -12.83 6.45 -13.82
CA GLY A 159 -13.72 7.09 -12.85
C GLY A 159 -15.18 6.69 -13.05
N LEU A 160 -15.65 6.66 -14.30
CA LEU A 160 -16.99 6.19 -14.67
C LEU A 160 -17.21 4.72 -14.31
N PHE A 161 -16.21 3.86 -14.56
CA PHE A 161 -16.25 2.46 -14.18
C PHE A 161 -16.41 2.30 -12.66
N TRP A 162 -15.67 3.05 -11.84
CA TRP A 162 -15.80 2.91 -10.39
C TRP A 162 -17.20 3.21 -9.87
N ILE A 163 -17.89 4.22 -10.41
CA ILE A 163 -19.16 4.71 -9.82
C ILE A 163 -20.37 3.88 -10.24
N ARG A 164 -20.30 3.24 -11.41
CA ARG A 164 -21.37 2.45 -12.04
C ARG A 164 -20.75 1.35 -12.92
N PRO A 165 -20.10 0.35 -12.30
CA PRO A 165 -19.24 -0.60 -13.01
C PRO A 165 -20.02 -1.57 -13.90
N ASN A 166 -21.34 -1.69 -13.73
CA ASN A 166 -22.19 -2.49 -14.62
C ASN A 166 -22.63 -1.76 -15.90
N VAL A 167 -22.40 -0.45 -15.99
CA VAL A 167 -22.85 0.42 -17.10
C VAL A 167 -21.67 0.99 -17.88
N PHE A 168 -20.60 1.34 -17.19
CA PHE A 168 -19.40 1.89 -17.81
C PHE A 168 -18.28 0.86 -17.79
N LEU A 169 -17.26 1.09 -18.61
CA LEU A 169 -16.05 0.27 -18.66
C LEU A 169 -14.83 1.18 -18.87
N ALA A 170 -13.76 0.90 -18.13
CA ALA A 170 -12.50 1.60 -18.31
C ALA A 170 -11.83 1.25 -19.64
N LEU A 171 -11.36 2.27 -20.37
CA LEU A 171 -10.59 2.09 -21.61
C LEU A 171 -9.07 2.10 -21.32
N ASP A 172 -8.64 1.32 -20.34
CA ASP A 172 -7.23 1.09 -20.06
C ASP A 172 -6.60 0.07 -21.03
N THR A 173 -5.28 -0.06 -20.99
CA THR A 173 -4.53 -0.93 -21.89
C THR A 173 -4.98 -2.39 -21.83
N ASN A 174 -5.32 -2.91 -20.65
CA ASN A 174 -5.66 -4.33 -20.49
C ASN A 174 -7.06 -4.59 -21.01
N SER A 175 -8.04 -3.76 -20.61
CA SER A 175 -9.42 -3.87 -21.09
C SER A 175 -9.49 -3.74 -22.61
N ARG A 176 -8.81 -2.74 -23.19
CA ARG A 176 -8.72 -2.59 -24.66
C ARG A 176 -8.12 -3.81 -25.34
N LYS A 177 -7.00 -4.33 -24.83
CA LYS A 177 -6.34 -5.49 -25.42
C LYS A 177 -7.25 -6.72 -25.38
N TYR A 178 -7.82 -7.01 -24.22
CA TYR A 178 -8.74 -8.13 -24.03
C TYR A 178 -9.92 -8.05 -25.01
N ILE A 179 -10.53 -6.87 -25.13
CA ILE A 179 -11.66 -6.67 -26.03
C ILE A 179 -11.26 -6.91 -27.49
N SER A 180 -10.10 -6.43 -27.93
CA SER A 180 -9.63 -6.68 -29.31
C SER A 180 -9.32 -8.14 -29.61
N GLU A 181 -8.97 -8.94 -28.59
CA GLU A 181 -8.59 -10.35 -28.75
C GLU A 181 -9.80 -11.29 -28.68
N HIS A 182 -10.84 -10.92 -27.92
CA HIS A 182 -11.98 -11.80 -27.63
C HIS A 182 -13.30 -11.38 -28.26
N TYR A 183 -13.48 -10.09 -28.59
CA TYR A 183 -14.74 -9.58 -29.10
C TYR A 183 -14.58 -8.86 -30.44
N SER A 184 -15.55 -9.05 -31.32
CA SER A 184 -15.62 -8.35 -32.61
C SER A 184 -16.32 -7.00 -32.47
N VAL A 185 -15.77 -6.13 -31.60
CA VAL A 185 -16.29 -4.78 -31.35
C VAL A 185 -15.23 -3.75 -31.74
N ASP A 186 -15.63 -2.75 -32.50
CA ASP A 186 -14.74 -1.65 -32.86
C ASP A 186 -14.34 -0.85 -31.61
N LEU A 187 -13.04 -0.88 -31.31
CA LEU A 187 -12.50 -0.13 -30.18
C LEU A 187 -12.44 1.36 -30.51
N PRO A 188 -12.87 2.23 -29.58
CA PRO A 188 -12.73 3.66 -29.77
C PRO A 188 -11.28 4.08 -29.96
N SER A 189 -11.05 5.19 -30.65
CA SER A 189 -9.71 5.78 -30.78
C SER A 189 -9.21 6.38 -29.46
N THR A 190 -7.98 6.89 -29.42
CA THR A 190 -7.47 7.66 -28.27
C THR A 190 -8.15 9.02 -28.10
N HIS A 191 -8.87 9.50 -29.12
CA HIS A 191 -9.63 10.75 -29.14
C HIS A 191 -11.16 10.47 -29.14
N CYS A 192 -11.58 9.46 -28.39
CA CYS A 192 -12.96 9.02 -28.29
C CYS A 192 -13.88 10.12 -27.72
N THR A 193 -14.97 10.39 -28.44
CA THR A 193 -16.08 11.26 -28.00
C THR A 193 -17.08 10.50 -27.13
N GLY A 194 -17.92 11.22 -26.40
CA GLY A 194 -18.98 10.65 -25.57
C GLY A 194 -19.99 9.83 -26.38
N SER A 195 -20.25 10.22 -27.64
CA SER A 195 -21.09 9.43 -28.56
C SER A 195 -20.44 8.10 -28.91
N GLU A 196 -19.17 8.12 -29.34
CA GLU A 196 -18.43 6.89 -29.68
C GLU A 196 -18.28 5.98 -28.46
N TYR A 197 -18.07 6.54 -27.27
CA TYR A 197 -17.97 5.77 -26.04
C TYR A 197 -19.31 5.09 -25.69
N ALA A 198 -20.42 5.81 -25.77
CA ALA A 198 -21.75 5.27 -25.53
C ALA A 198 -22.14 4.16 -26.53
N GLU A 199 -21.84 4.38 -27.81
CA GLU A 199 -22.06 3.38 -28.87
C GLU A 199 -21.22 2.13 -28.63
N PHE A 200 -19.94 2.30 -28.28
CA PHE A 200 -19.05 1.21 -27.92
C PHE A 200 -19.57 0.39 -26.72
N LEU A 201 -20.00 1.05 -25.64
CA LEU A 201 -20.54 0.35 -24.47
C LEU A 201 -21.78 -0.48 -24.82
N GLY A 202 -22.68 0.07 -25.64
CA GLY A 202 -23.87 -0.65 -26.11
C GLY A 202 -23.51 -1.85 -26.99
N ALA A 203 -22.60 -1.66 -27.95
CA ALA A 203 -22.13 -2.74 -28.82
C ALA A 203 -21.45 -3.86 -28.03
N LEU A 204 -20.57 -3.50 -27.09
CA LEU A 204 -19.89 -4.47 -26.24
C LEU A 204 -20.86 -5.19 -25.32
N LYS A 205 -21.81 -4.49 -24.68
CA LYS A 205 -22.81 -5.14 -23.82
C LYS A 205 -23.60 -6.19 -24.59
N ASN A 206 -23.97 -5.90 -25.84
CA ASN A 206 -24.67 -6.85 -26.71
C ASN A 206 -23.81 -8.08 -27.05
N GLU A 207 -22.48 -7.94 -27.22
CA GLU A 207 -21.60 -9.11 -27.39
C GLU A 207 -21.47 -9.93 -26.11
N LEU A 208 -21.30 -9.28 -24.96
CA LEU A 208 -21.18 -9.97 -23.66
C LEU A 208 -22.46 -10.73 -23.29
N ASP A 209 -23.63 -10.22 -23.69
CA ASP A 209 -24.91 -10.89 -23.46
C ASP A 209 -25.13 -12.14 -24.32
N LYS A 210 -24.28 -12.39 -25.33
CA LYS A 210 -24.30 -13.65 -26.10
C LYS A 210 -23.54 -14.77 -25.39
N GLU A 211 -22.66 -14.46 -24.44
CA GLU A 211 -21.99 -15.48 -23.64
C GLU A 211 -22.97 -16.17 -22.69
N ILE A 212 -22.68 -17.43 -22.35
CA ILE A 212 -23.48 -18.21 -21.38
C ILE A 212 -22.53 -18.74 -20.30
N PRO A 213 -22.61 -18.23 -19.05
CA PRO A 213 -23.47 -17.14 -18.59
C PRO A 213 -23.07 -15.77 -19.18
N SER A 214 -24.02 -14.83 -19.26
CA SER A 214 -23.74 -13.45 -19.68
C SER A 214 -22.70 -12.83 -18.76
N LEU A 215 -21.74 -12.13 -19.35
CA LEU A 215 -20.62 -11.53 -18.65
C LEU A 215 -20.89 -10.05 -18.34
N SER A 216 -20.70 -9.65 -17.08
CA SER A 216 -20.74 -8.24 -16.68
C SER A 216 -19.43 -7.52 -16.97
N PHE A 217 -19.45 -6.19 -17.05
CA PHE A 217 -18.21 -5.40 -17.20
C PHE A 217 -17.20 -5.59 -16.05
N PRO A 218 -17.59 -5.72 -14.76
CA PRO A 218 -16.66 -6.12 -13.69
C PRO A 218 -15.95 -7.44 -13.96
N GLU A 219 -16.70 -8.46 -14.38
CA GLU A 219 -16.14 -9.79 -14.67
C GLU A 219 -15.24 -9.75 -15.90
N MET A 220 -15.61 -9.00 -16.93
CA MET A 220 -14.76 -8.78 -18.11
C MET A 220 -13.46 -8.07 -17.73
N SER A 221 -13.53 -6.99 -16.95
CA SER A 221 -12.34 -6.28 -16.48
C SER A 221 -11.43 -7.19 -15.63
N TYR A 222 -12.02 -8.08 -14.83
CA TYR A 222 -11.26 -9.10 -14.10
C TYR A 222 -10.60 -10.12 -15.03
N LYS A 223 -11.30 -10.64 -16.04
CA LYS A 223 -10.71 -11.54 -17.05
C LYS A 223 -9.56 -10.84 -17.80
N ALA A 224 -9.74 -9.58 -18.19
CA ALA A 224 -8.71 -8.75 -18.83
C ALA A 224 -7.47 -8.58 -17.93
N TRP A 225 -7.67 -8.42 -16.63
CA TRP A 225 -6.59 -8.34 -15.65
C TRP A 225 -5.82 -9.66 -15.52
N ILE A 226 -6.52 -10.80 -15.46
CA ILE A 226 -5.90 -12.14 -15.40
C ILE A 226 -5.06 -12.38 -16.66
N GLU A 227 -5.60 -12.12 -17.84
CA GLU A 227 -4.94 -12.42 -19.11
C GLU A 227 -3.76 -11.51 -19.45
N ARG A 228 -3.68 -10.32 -18.82
CA ARG A 228 -2.47 -9.50 -18.88
C ARG A 228 -1.23 -10.29 -18.43
N GLY A 229 -1.41 -11.30 -17.57
CA GLY A 229 -0.36 -12.23 -17.11
C GLY A 229 0.02 -13.35 -18.09
N GLY A 230 -0.61 -13.46 -19.28
CA GLY A 230 -0.61 -14.69 -20.09
C GLY A 230 -1.69 -15.68 -19.62
N PRO A 231 -2.03 -16.72 -20.40
CA PRO A 231 -3.23 -17.51 -20.15
C PRO A 231 -3.14 -18.25 -18.81
N SER A 232 -4.19 -18.16 -18.00
CA SER A 232 -4.39 -19.10 -16.89
C SER A 232 -4.57 -20.52 -17.43
N PRO A 233 -4.09 -21.55 -16.71
CA PRO A 233 -4.17 -22.93 -17.18
C PRO A 233 -5.63 -23.38 -17.16
N VAL A 234 -6.12 -23.82 -18.32
CA VAL A 234 -7.19 -24.83 -18.37
C VAL A 234 -6.73 -26.00 -17.49
N PRO A 235 -7.60 -26.63 -16.66
CA PRO A 235 -7.23 -27.86 -15.98
C PRO A 235 -6.81 -28.86 -17.05
N ARG A 236 -5.51 -29.17 -17.13
CA ARG A 236 -5.03 -30.18 -18.06
C ARG A 236 -5.64 -31.51 -17.61
N PRO A 237 -6.28 -32.28 -18.51
CA PRO A 237 -6.56 -33.68 -18.20
C PRO A 237 -5.21 -34.35 -17.89
N PRO A 238 -5.19 -35.35 -16.99
CA PRO A 238 -3.95 -35.95 -16.52
C PRO A 238 -3.18 -36.46 -17.74
N VAL A 239 -2.03 -35.83 -18.00
CA VAL A 239 -1.11 -36.31 -19.03
C VAL A 239 -0.49 -37.58 -18.47
N GLU A 240 -0.81 -38.71 -19.09
CA GLU A 240 -0.09 -39.96 -18.86
C GLU A 240 1.40 -39.71 -19.16
N VAL A 241 2.20 -39.77 -18.10
CA VAL A 241 3.65 -39.63 -18.19
C VAL A 241 4.21 -40.94 -18.74
N PRO A 242 4.99 -40.94 -19.84
CA PRO A 242 5.76 -42.11 -20.22
C PRO A 242 6.84 -42.34 -19.16
N ASN A 243 6.80 -43.52 -18.54
CA ASN A 243 7.83 -44.00 -17.63
C ASN A 243 9.24 -43.88 -18.25
N THR A 244 10.15 -43.12 -17.64
CA THR A 244 11.57 -43.48 -17.55
C THR A 244 12.30 -42.65 -16.48
N PRO A 245 13.31 -43.21 -15.77
CA PRO A 245 13.78 -42.74 -14.47
C PRO A 245 15.00 -41.80 -14.53
N GLY A 246 15.05 -40.82 -13.62
CA GLY A 246 16.26 -40.03 -13.31
C GLY A 246 15.96 -38.61 -12.84
N ILE A 247 16.06 -38.37 -11.53
CA ILE A 247 16.03 -37.03 -10.91
C ILE A 247 17.44 -36.44 -11.03
N ASP A 248 17.58 -35.31 -11.73
CA ASP A 248 18.89 -34.77 -12.13
C ASP A 248 19.49 -33.79 -11.09
N ASP A 249 20.79 -33.95 -10.84
CA ASP A 249 21.64 -33.38 -9.77
C ASP A 249 21.87 -31.85 -9.84
N LYS A 250 21.31 -31.16 -10.84
CA LYS A 250 21.51 -29.72 -11.09
C LYS A 250 20.70 -28.80 -10.18
N ASP A 251 19.47 -29.16 -9.87
CA ASP A 251 18.55 -28.29 -9.12
C ASP A 251 18.91 -28.21 -7.63
N LYS A 252 19.45 -29.29 -7.06
CA LYS A 252 20.02 -29.29 -5.71
C LYS A 252 21.27 -28.40 -5.60
N LYS A 253 22.11 -28.40 -6.65
CA LYS A 253 23.36 -27.62 -6.68
C LYS A 253 23.13 -26.11 -6.72
N LEU A 254 22.02 -25.64 -7.33
CA LEU A 254 21.66 -24.22 -7.39
C LEU A 254 21.21 -23.64 -6.04
N ILE A 255 20.55 -24.45 -5.20
CA ILE A 255 20.06 -24.00 -3.87
C ILE A 255 21.21 -23.91 -2.86
N THR A 256 22.27 -24.69 -3.04
CA THR A 256 23.47 -24.62 -2.19
C THR A 256 24.40 -23.43 -2.48
N ALA A 257 24.23 -22.74 -3.60
CA ALA A 257 25.08 -21.60 -3.97
C ALA A 257 24.58 -20.32 -3.28
N LYS A 258 25.42 -19.72 -2.41
CA LYS A 258 25.06 -18.53 -1.60
C LYS A 258 24.88 -17.24 -2.42
N ASN A 259 25.40 -17.18 -3.63
CA ASN A 259 25.28 -16.03 -4.53
C ASN A 259 24.94 -16.52 -5.94
N THR A 260 23.79 -16.11 -6.47
CA THR A 260 23.26 -16.58 -7.75
C THR A 260 22.76 -15.39 -8.58
N ILE A 261 23.19 -15.31 -9.84
CA ILE A 261 22.74 -14.27 -10.79
C ILE A 261 21.89 -14.95 -11.88
N LEU A 262 20.61 -14.58 -11.95
CA LEU A 262 19.75 -14.95 -13.08
C LEU A 262 19.96 -13.96 -14.22
N TYR A 263 20.56 -14.40 -15.33
CA TYR A 263 20.81 -13.56 -16.51
C TYR A 263 20.03 -14.06 -17.73
N GLY A 264 19.79 -13.15 -18.68
CA GLY A 264 19.05 -13.46 -19.92
C GLY A 264 18.36 -12.23 -20.49
N PRO A 265 17.76 -12.34 -21.69
CA PRO A 265 17.07 -11.24 -22.36
C PRO A 265 15.97 -10.59 -21.50
N PRO A 266 15.63 -9.31 -21.73
CA PRO A 266 14.47 -8.68 -21.09
C PRO A 266 13.19 -9.49 -21.33
N GLY A 267 12.29 -9.54 -20.35
CA GLY A 267 11.01 -10.25 -20.48
C GLY A 267 11.04 -11.77 -20.20
N THR A 268 12.20 -12.39 -19.93
CA THR A 268 12.28 -13.85 -19.69
C THR A 268 11.96 -14.29 -18.26
N GLY A 269 11.18 -13.50 -17.50
CA GLY A 269 10.72 -13.90 -16.16
C GLY A 269 11.82 -14.02 -15.09
N LYS A 270 12.93 -13.29 -15.20
CA LYS A 270 14.02 -13.32 -14.20
C LYS A 270 13.54 -12.90 -12.81
N THR A 271 12.82 -11.79 -12.72
CA THR A 271 12.26 -11.28 -11.45
C THR A 271 11.23 -12.25 -10.88
N TYR A 272 10.37 -12.78 -11.74
CA TYR A 272 9.39 -13.82 -11.40
C TYR A 272 10.09 -15.06 -10.80
N SER A 273 11.16 -15.52 -11.45
CA SER A 273 11.93 -16.68 -10.96
C SER A 273 12.68 -16.37 -9.67
N ALA A 274 13.26 -15.17 -9.52
CA ALA A 274 14.01 -14.76 -8.33
C ALA A 274 13.16 -14.84 -7.06
N ILE A 275 11.88 -14.47 -7.15
CA ILE A 275 10.90 -14.61 -6.06
C ILE A 275 10.75 -16.09 -5.65
N GLN A 276 10.56 -16.98 -6.62
CA GLN A 276 10.43 -18.42 -6.36
C GLN A 276 11.72 -19.02 -5.75
N TYR A 277 12.89 -18.57 -6.21
CA TYR A 277 14.17 -18.98 -5.60
C TYR A 277 14.28 -18.51 -4.14
N ALA A 278 13.88 -17.27 -3.84
CA ALA A 278 13.95 -16.74 -2.48
C ALA A 278 13.05 -17.55 -1.53
N VAL A 279 11.82 -17.87 -1.95
CA VAL A 279 10.90 -18.72 -1.18
C VAL A 279 11.44 -20.14 -1.03
N ALA A 280 11.97 -20.73 -2.10
CA ALA A 280 12.58 -22.06 -2.05
C ALA A 280 13.75 -22.14 -1.05
N ILE A 281 14.57 -21.09 -0.97
CA ILE A 281 15.69 -20.99 -0.01
C ILE A 281 15.16 -20.90 1.42
N VAL A 282 14.18 -20.03 1.68
CA VAL A 282 13.61 -19.85 3.02
C VAL A 282 12.90 -21.11 3.52
N GLU A 283 12.21 -21.82 2.62
CA GLU A 283 11.45 -23.04 2.96
C GLU A 283 12.26 -24.33 2.84
N GLU A 284 13.54 -24.23 2.47
CA GLU A 284 14.42 -25.37 2.21
C GLU A 284 13.84 -26.39 1.20
N LYS A 285 13.02 -25.91 0.27
CA LYS A 285 12.39 -26.72 -0.79
C LYS A 285 13.20 -26.69 -2.07
N SER A 286 13.02 -27.70 -2.91
CA SER A 286 13.57 -27.63 -4.26
C SER A 286 12.85 -26.56 -5.09
N ILE A 287 13.58 -25.88 -5.98
CA ILE A 287 12.98 -24.89 -6.89
C ILE A 287 11.92 -25.52 -7.79
N ALA A 288 12.08 -26.80 -8.14
CA ALA A 288 11.11 -27.56 -8.93
C ALA A 288 9.81 -27.83 -8.18
N GLU A 289 9.84 -27.93 -6.85
CA GLU A 289 8.63 -28.03 -6.02
C GLU A 289 7.92 -26.69 -5.96
N VAL A 290 8.64 -25.61 -5.64
CA VAL A 290 8.05 -24.25 -5.56
C VAL A 290 7.50 -23.78 -6.90
N LYS A 291 8.12 -24.16 -8.03
CA LYS A 291 7.61 -23.86 -9.39
C LYS A 291 6.33 -24.62 -9.75
N ARG A 292 6.00 -25.71 -9.06
CA ARG A 292 4.74 -26.46 -9.24
C ARG A 292 3.60 -25.90 -8.41
N GLU A 293 3.91 -25.09 -7.40
CA GLU A 293 2.93 -24.39 -6.58
C GLU A 293 2.32 -23.21 -7.34
N ASP A 294 1.16 -22.75 -6.87
CA ASP A 294 0.53 -21.55 -7.42
C ASP A 294 1.39 -20.31 -7.13
N TYR A 295 1.57 -19.46 -8.13
CA TYR A 295 2.47 -18.32 -8.00
C TYR A 295 1.97 -17.28 -7.00
N GLU A 296 0.65 -17.07 -6.88
CA GLU A 296 0.09 -16.12 -5.92
C GLU A 296 0.34 -16.59 -4.48
N GLU A 297 0.27 -17.90 -4.23
CA GLU A 297 0.63 -18.47 -2.92
C GLU A 297 2.12 -18.26 -2.63
N VAL A 298 2.99 -18.55 -3.59
CA VAL A 298 4.45 -18.33 -3.45
C VAL A 298 4.76 -16.84 -3.27
N PHE A 299 4.09 -15.95 -4.01
CA PHE A 299 4.29 -14.52 -3.90
C PHE A 299 3.76 -13.97 -2.56
N SER A 300 2.65 -14.50 -2.05
CA SER A 300 2.14 -14.16 -0.72
C SER A 300 3.14 -14.52 0.37
N ARG A 301 3.75 -15.71 0.31
CA ARG A 301 4.81 -16.11 1.26
C ARG A 301 6.08 -15.29 1.09
N PHE A 302 6.44 -14.93 -0.15
CA PHE A 302 7.54 -13.98 -0.40
C PHE A 302 7.29 -12.63 0.27
N LEU A 303 6.08 -12.08 0.19
CA LEU A 303 5.70 -10.84 0.85
C LEU A 303 5.76 -10.99 2.38
N GLU A 304 5.24 -12.08 2.92
CA GLU A 304 5.33 -12.37 4.35
C GLU A 304 6.79 -12.45 4.83
N TYR A 305 7.66 -13.17 4.13
CA TYR A 305 9.08 -13.25 4.46
C TYR A 305 9.79 -11.90 4.29
N LYS A 306 9.34 -11.07 3.35
CA LYS A 306 9.86 -9.71 3.20
C LYS A 306 9.45 -8.81 4.38
N ASP A 307 8.18 -8.87 4.79
CA ASP A 307 7.64 -8.08 5.90
C ASP A 307 8.24 -8.52 7.24
N ASN A 308 8.53 -9.81 7.40
CA ASN A 308 9.24 -10.38 8.54
C ASN A 308 10.76 -10.10 8.51
N GLY A 309 11.27 -9.40 7.50
CA GLY A 309 12.69 -9.06 7.37
C GLY A 309 13.60 -10.25 7.04
N ILE A 310 13.05 -11.40 6.66
CA ILE A 310 13.77 -12.59 6.22
C ILE A 310 14.27 -12.43 4.77
N ILE A 311 13.53 -11.66 3.95
CA ILE A 311 13.91 -11.30 2.58
C ILE A 311 14.02 -9.79 2.44
N ALA A 312 15.13 -9.30 1.89
CA ALA A 312 15.24 -7.92 1.39
C ALA A 312 15.16 -7.91 -0.15
N PHE A 313 14.39 -6.97 -0.71
CA PHE A 313 14.25 -6.82 -2.16
C PHE A 313 14.59 -5.39 -2.59
N THR A 314 15.56 -5.24 -3.48
CA THR A 314 16.02 -3.95 -4.00
C THR A 314 16.30 -4.01 -5.50
N THR A 315 16.27 -2.86 -6.17
CA THR A 315 16.59 -2.71 -7.59
C THR A 315 17.72 -1.72 -7.76
N PHE A 316 18.84 -2.14 -8.35
CA PHE A 316 19.96 -1.24 -8.63
C PHE A 316 19.64 -0.32 -9.82
N HIS A 317 20.02 0.94 -9.70
CA HIS A 317 19.98 1.95 -10.76
C HIS A 317 21.32 2.70 -10.82
N GLN A 318 21.56 3.49 -11.87
CA GLN A 318 22.85 4.17 -12.06
C GLN A 318 23.23 5.12 -10.93
N SER A 319 22.25 5.71 -10.24
CA SER A 319 22.46 6.56 -9.07
C SER A 319 22.54 5.79 -7.74
N PHE A 320 22.43 4.46 -7.74
CA PHE A 320 22.41 3.66 -6.51
C PHE A 320 23.83 3.51 -5.99
N SER A 321 24.09 4.00 -4.79
CA SER A 321 25.45 4.19 -4.28
C SER A 321 25.81 3.24 -3.13
N TYR A 322 27.08 3.25 -2.75
CA TYR A 322 27.55 2.54 -1.55
C TYR A 322 26.82 3.01 -0.29
N GLU A 323 26.52 4.31 -0.21
CA GLU A 323 25.87 4.94 0.96
C GLU A 323 24.43 4.43 1.18
N GLU A 324 23.77 3.97 0.12
CA GLU A 324 22.43 3.38 0.20
C GLU A 324 22.47 1.87 0.42
N PHE A 325 23.57 1.20 0.03
CA PHE A 325 23.69 -0.25 0.08
C PHE A 325 24.36 -0.77 1.35
N ILE A 326 25.47 -0.15 1.79
CA ILE A 326 26.27 -0.60 2.94
C ILE A 326 26.12 0.35 4.12
N GLU A 327 26.62 1.58 4.03
CA GLU A 327 26.47 2.61 5.08
C GLU A 327 26.81 3.98 4.51
N GLY A 328 26.10 5.02 4.95
CA GLY A 328 26.25 6.38 4.45
C GLY A 328 26.00 7.43 5.53
N ILE A 329 26.64 8.59 5.40
CA ILE A 329 26.48 9.68 6.35
C ILE A 329 25.22 10.46 5.98
N ARG A 330 24.29 10.64 6.92
CA ARG A 330 23.03 11.38 6.72
C ARG A 330 22.88 12.49 7.76
N PRO A 331 22.39 13.68 7.35
CA PRO A 331 22.09 14.75 8.29
C PRO A 331 20.85 14.38 9.12
N VAL A 332 20.93 14.58 10.43
CA VAL A 332 19.82 14.46 11.37
C VAL A 332 19.49 15.85 11.93
N VAL A 333 18.20 16.14 12.04
CA VAL A 333 17.71 17.40 12.64
C VAL A 333 17.24 17.07 14.04
N SER A 334 17.87 17.66 15.06
CA SER A 334 17.46 17.49 16.45
C SER A 334 16.04 18.07 16.66
N PRO A 335 15.12 17.34 17.32
CA PRO A 335 13.80 17.86 17.67
C PRO A 335 13.92 19.15 18.50
N GLU A 336 13.12 20.16 18.16
CA GLU A 336 13.11 21.48 18.78
C GLU A 336 12.65 21.43 20.25
N GLU A 337 13.57 21.13 21.17
CA GLU A 337 13.47 21.48 22.59
C GLU A 337 14.84 21.97 23.10
N LYS A 338 15.27 23.13 22.58
CA LYS A 338 16.20 24.08 23.20
C LYS A 338 16.30 25.30 22.30
N ALA A 339 15.37 26.24 22.49
CA ALA A 339 15.57 27.59 22.02
C ALA A 339 16.69 28.22 22.85
N ASP A 340 17.92 28.12 22.35
CA ASP A 340 18.95 29.17 22.39
C ASP A 340 20.26 28.65 21.77
N ALA A 341 20.62 29.26 20.64
CA ALA A 341 21.86 29.12 19.86
C ALA A 341 22.06 27.81 19.05
N SER A 342 22.16 28.01 17.72
CA SER A 342 22.54 27.11 16.62
C SER A 342 21.73 25.80 16.40
N ASN A 343 20.88 25.81 15.35
CA ASN A 343 20.44 24.60 14.65
C ASN A 343 21.68 23.96 13.96
N GLU A 344 22.54 23.31 14.72
CA GLU A 344 23.67 22.56 14.19
C GLU A 344 23.15 21.29 13.50
N ILE A 345 23.45 21.16 12.21
CA ILE A 345 23.19 19.95 11.45
C ILE A 345 24.19 18.90 11.94
N GLU A 346 23.68 17.89 12.64
CA GLU A 346 24.47 16.73 13.04
C GLU A 346 24.46 15.68 11.93
N TYR A 347 25.58 14.96 11.78
CA TYR A 347 25.73 13.91 10.77
C TYR A 347 25.88 12.56 11.45
N GLU A 348 24.99 11.63 11.13
CA GLU A 348 24.99 10.27 11.67
C GLU A 348 25.30 9.24 10.57
N ILE A 349 25.99 8.16 10.93
CA ILE A 349 26.20 7.02 10.04
C ILE A 349 24.92 6.20 10.03
N HIS A 350 24.34 6.06 8.85
CA HIS A 350 23.12 5.30 8.63
C HIS A 350 23.43 4.01 7.87
N ASP A 351 22.96 2.88 8.39
CA ASP A 351 23.12 1.59 7.73
C ASP A 351 22.33 1.53 6.43
N GLY A 352 22.98 1.06 5.37
CA GLY A 352 22.37 0.76 4.08
C GLY A 352 21.63 -0.57 4.10
N ILE A 353 20.84 -0.83 3.04
CA ILE A 353 19.90 -1.95 3.00
C ILE A 353 20.56 -3.32 3.21
N PHE A 354 21.79 -3.53 2.74
CA PHE A 354 22.49 -4.81 2.85
C PHE A 354 23.14 -5.00 4.22
N LYS A 355 23.71 -3.94 4.80
CA LYS A 355 24.29 -3.99 6.15
C LYS A 355 23.20 -4.24 7.19
N ALA A 356 22.12 -3.46 7.14
CA ALA A 356 20.96 -3.64 8.02
C ALA A 356 20.36 -5.05 7.90
N PHE A 357 20.31 -5.62 6.68
CA PHE A 357 19.86 -6.99 6.47
C PHE A 357 20.82 -8.03 7.10
N CYS A 358 22.13 -7.87 6.93
CA CYS A 358 23.14 -8.73 7.56
C CYS A 358 23.06 -8.68 9.09
N ASP A 359 22.90 -7.49 9.66
CA ASP A 359 22.82 -7.29 11.11
C ASP A 359 21.54 -7.92 11.68
N ASN A 360 20.42 -7.82 10.96
CA ASN A 360 19.19 -8.53 11.32
C ASN A 360 19.35 -10.04 11.26
N ALA A 361 20.02 -10.57 10.23
CA ALA A 361 20.29 -12.01 10.10
C ALA A 361 21.28 -12.53 11.16
N GLY A 362 22.15 -11.67 11.70
CA GLY A 362 23.12 -11.99 12.75
C GLY A 362 22.53 -12.04 14.17
N LYS A 363 21.30 -11.57 14.37
CA LYS A 363 20.63 -11.60 15.69
C LYS A 363 20.31 -13.05 16.08
N PRO A 364 20.70 -13.51 17.29
CA PRO A 364 20.38 -14.86 17.71
C PRO A 364 18.85 -15.05 17.78
N VAL A 365 18.36 -16.12 17.16
CA VAL A 365 16.95 -16.54 17.26
C VAL A 365 16.73 -17.06 18.68
N GLY A 366 16.46 -16.14 19.61
CA GLY A 366 15.95 -16.50 20.93
C GLY A 366 14.63 -17.22 20.75
N GLY A 367 14.51 -18.43 21.29
CA GLY A 367 13.24 -19.17 21.27
C GLY A 367 12.12 -18.26 21.74
N LYS A 368 11.06 -18.13 20.92
CA LYS A 368 9.87 -17.33 21.20
C LYS A 368 9.27 -17.73 22.54
N ALA A 369 9.72 -17.11 23.62
CA ALA A 369 8.82 -16.69 24.67
C ALA A 369 8.31 -15.34 24.21
N ASP A 370 7.11 -15.34 23.64
CA ASP A 370 6.31 -14.13 23.41
C ASP A 370 5.88 -13.60 24.80
N ALA A 371 6.87 -13.18 25.59
CA ALA A 371 6.62 -12.36 26.73
C ALA A 371 6.49 -10.95 26.15
N ASP A 372 5.26 -10.46 26.04
CA ASP A 372 5.05 -9.02 25.95
C ASP A 372 5.66 -8.40 27.21
N LEU A 373 6.91 -7.95 27.08
CA LEU A 373 7.63 -7.30 28.17
C LEU A 373 7.13 -5.87 28.40
N GLY A 374 6.14 -5.40 27.62
CA GLY A 374 5.63 -4.02 27.67
C GLY A 374 6.64 -2.99 27.16
N ILE A 375 7.63 -3.43 26.38
CA ILE A 375 8.74 -2.59 25.90
C ILE A 375 8.43 -2.13 24.47
N GLY A 376 8.35 -0.80 24.26
CA GLY A 376 8.05 -0.21 22.96
C GLY A 376 9.11 -0.51 21.88
N LYS A 377 8.77 -0.28 20.60
CA LYS A 377 9.63 -0.61 19.44
C LYS A 377 11.05 0.02 19.50
N ASN A 378 11.19 1.18 20.16
CA ASN A 378 12.45 1.87 20.43
C ASN A 378 12.50 2.24 21.92
N PRO A 379 12.92 1.33 22.81
CA PRO A 379 12.87 1.61 24.24
C PRO A 379 14.07 2.45 24.69
N THR A 380 13.81 3.48 25.49
CA THR A 380 14.85 4.09 26.31
C THR A 380 15.09 3.18 27.51
N VAL A 381 16.16 2.39 27.48
CA VAL A 381 16.50 1.45 28.55
C VAL A 381 17.39 2.13 29.57
N TRP A 382 16.86 2.33 30.78
CA TRP A 382 17.64 2.80 31.92
C TRP A 382 18.12 1.62 32.76
N LYS A 383 19.44 1.51 32.96
CA LYS A 383 20.03 0.47 33.82
C LYS A 383 20.40 1.07 35.16
N VAL A 384 19.72 0.65 36.23
CA VAL A 384 20.15 0.93 37.60
C VAL A 384 20.87 -0.30 38.15
N SER A 385 22.09 -0.11 38.65
CA SER A 385 22.89 -1.18 39.24
C SER A 385 23.01 -0.97 40.74
N LEU A 386 22.78 -2.02 41.53
CA LEU A 386 22.96 -2.01 42.98
C LEU A 386 24.40 -2.38 43.32
N GLU A 387 25.26 -1.36 43.42
CA GLU A 387 26.67 -1.50 43.79
C GLU A 387 27.41 -2.55 42.94
N ARG A 388 28.01 -3.57 43.57
CA ARG A 388 28.80 -4.64 42.93
C ARG A 388 28.09 -5.99 42.96
N THR A 389 28.50 -6.89 42.08
CA THR A 389 28.04 -8.29 42.05
C THR A 389 28.33 -8.99 43.39
N GLY A 390 27.30 -9.55 44.02
CA GLY A 390 27.39 -10.28 45.29
C GLY A 390 26.30 -9.90 46.29
N GLU A 391 26.39 -10.44 47.51
CA GLU A 391 25.66 -9.94 48.68
C GLU A 391 26.34 -8.66 49.18
N ASN A 392 25.54 -7.62 49.38
CA ASN A 392 25.97 -6.37 49.99
C ASN A 392 24.81 -5.76 50.76
N SER A 393 25.11 -4.93 51.75
CA SER A 393 24.13 -4.34 52.66
C SER A 393 23.07 -3.51 51.93
N THR A 394 23.47 -2.82 50.86
CA THR A 394 22.58 -1.97 50.05
C THR A 394 21.55 -2.81 49.30
N ARG A 395 21.98 -3.92 48.71
CA ARG A 395 21.14 -4.87 47.97
C ARG A 395 20.18 -5.60 48.89
N GLU A 396 20.64 -6.10 50.03
CA GLU A 396 19.79 -6.75 51.02
C GLU A 396 18.69 -5.80 51.52
N GLU A 397 19.05 -4.55 51.80
CA GLU A 397 18.12 -3.53 52.29
C GLU A 397 17.08 -3.16 51.23
N CYS A 398 17.51 -2.87 50.00
CA CYS A 398 16.63 -2.55 48.88
C CYS A 398 15.63 -3.69 48.59
N MET A 399 16.12 -4.93 48.56
CA MET A 399 15.26 -6.11 48.33
C MET A 399 14.29 -6.35 49.49
N LYS A 400 14.71 -6.15 50.73
CA LYS A 400 13.87 -6.36 51.92
C LYS A 400 12.77 -5.31 52.06
N LYS A 401 13.05 -4.06 51.69
CA LYS A 401 12.09 -2.94 51.82
C LYS A 401 11.32 -2.64 50.53
N GLY A 402 11.68 -3.25 49.40
CA GLY A 402 10.96 -3.10 48.14
C GLY A 402 11.18 -1.75 47.46
N HIS A 403 12.40 -1.19 47.57
CA HIS A 403 12.78 0.06 46.92
C HIS A 403 14.13 -0.07 46.21
N ILE A 404 14.49 0.94 45.42
CA ILE A 404 15.83 1.06 44.82
C ILE A 404 16.46 2.39 45.26
N ARG A 405 17.73 2.37 45.66
CA ARG A 405 18.47 3.58 46.03
C ARG A 405 19.12 4.18 44.79
N ILE A 406 18.85 5.45 44.54
CA ILE A 406 19.44 6.25 43.45
C ILE A 406 20.13 7.43 44.11
N GLY A 407 21.45 7.45 44.09
CA GLY A 407 22.27 8.45 44.77
C GLY A 407 23.66 7.90 45.07
N PHE A 408 24.62 8.79 45.29
CA PHE A 408 25.94 8.41 45.77
C PHE A 408 25.85 8.19 47.28
N ASP A 409 26.49 7.13 47.79
CA ASP A 409 26.44 6.74 49.22
C ASP A 409 26.80 7.87 50.19
N GLU A 410 27.53 8.86 49.69
CA GLU A 410 28.13 9.94 50.46
C GLU A 410 27.14 11.07 50.79
N TYR A 411 26.00 11.14 50.10
CA TYR A 411 24.96 12.13 50.37
C TYR A 411 23.93 11.67 51.41
N GLY A 412 24.03 10.41 51.88
CA GLY A 412 23.15 9.85 52.89
C GLY A 412 21.76 9.43 52.37
N GLU A 413 20.92 8.95 53.30
CA GLU A 413 19.59 8.37 52.97
C GLU A 413 18.55 9.41 52.56
N ASN A 414 18.69 10.66 53.01
CA ASN A 414 17.73 11.74 52.77
C ASN A 414 18.37 12.84 51.92
N ILE A 415 17.98 12.90 50.66
CA ILE A 415 18.37 13.99 49.74
C ILE A 415 17.25 15.04 49.78
N SER A 416 17.63 16.31 49.92
CA SER A 416 16.71 17.45 49.95
C SER A 416 17.14 18.50 48.94
N ASP A 417 16.29 19.50 48.70
CA ASP A 417 16.62 20.63 47.81
C ASP A 417 17.83 21.45 48.29
N ALA A 418 18.25 21.27 49.55
CA ALA A 418 19.44 21.89 50.14
C ALA A 418 20.72 21.04 49.99
N THR A 419 20.66 19.85 49.38
CA THR A 419 21.82 18.98 49.20
C THR A 419 22.78 19.57 48.15
N GLU A 420 24.04 19.79 48.53
CA GLU A 420 25.07 20.33 47.63
C GLU A 420 25.68 19.25 46.73
N PHE A 421 25.31 19.23 45.45
CA PHE A 421 25.82 18.25 44.47
C PHE A 421 27.14 18.68 43.79
N GLY A 422 27.74 19.79 44.21
CA GLY A 422 28.88 20.40 43.51
C GLY A 422 30.17 19.57 43.53
N GLU A 423 30.39 18.77 44.57
CA GLU A 423 31.65 18.01 44.72
C GLU A 423 31.66 16.69 43.95
N ARG A 424 30.54 15.97 43.89
CA ARG A 424 30.48 14.62 43.29
C ARG A 424 29.38 14.43 42.24
N GLY A 425 28.65 15.50 41.91
CA GLY A 425 27.56 15.48 40.93
C GLY A 425 26.31 14.75 41.44
N GLY A 426 25.38 14.43 40.51
CA GLY A 426 24.22 13.57 40.76
C GLY A 426 22.84 14.21 40.58
N SER A 427 22.72 15.54 40.60
CA SER A 427 21.44 16.25 40.44
C SER A 427 20.73 15.94 39.11
N ASN A 428 21.47 15.95 38.00
CA ASN A 428 20.93 15.64 36.67
C ASN A 428 20.39 14.22 36.55
N VAL A 429 21.01 13.25 37.24
CA VAL A 429 20.57 11.85 37.25
C VAL A 429 19.27 11.73 38.02
N LEU A 430 19.16 12.37 39.19
CA LEU A 430 17.92 12.39 39.97
C LEU A 430 16.76 13.07 39.21
N ASN A 431 17.02 14.19 38.53
CA ASN A 431 16.01 14.87 37.71
C ASN A 431 15.48 14.02 36.54
N ALA A 432 16.23 13.01 36.09
CA ALA A 432 15.77 12.09 35.05
C ALA A 432 14.75 11.05 35.57
N PHE A 433 14.65 10.85 36.89
CA PHE A 433 13.71 9.90 37.52
C PHE A 433 12.50 10.58 38.19
N TYR A 434 12.57 11.88 38.47
CA TYR A 434 11.49 12.64 39.10
C TYR A 434 10.46 13.24 38.11
N ASN A 435 10.70 13.15 36.79
CA ASN A 435 9.80 13.65 35.74
C ASN A 435 8.88 12.57 35.19
#